data_AF-A0A7V7RNR7-F1
#
_entry.id   AF-A0A7V7RNR7-F1
#
_cell.length_a   1.000
_cell.length_b   1.000
_cell.length_c   1.000
_cell.angle_alpha   90.00
_cell.angle_beta   90.00
_cell.angle_gamma   90.00
#
_symmetry.space_group_name_H-M   'P 1'
#
loop_
_entity.id
_entity.type
_entity.pdbx_description
1 polymer ?
#
loop_
_entity_poly.entity_id
_entity_poly.type
_entity_poly.pdbx_seq_one_letter_code
_entity_poly.pdbx_strand_id
1 'polypeptide(L)'
;MRNQRLFPGMILLGFGAYFFLQQLNISLLQPLYSWPTLLIIVGIAFLIQGYGAKDYEAILPGVILTGFGVHFHIVNRLEIWPDHIGSFILIIALAFLLRYLKTGAGLFQGFLFLILAVLLLFYDTILGWLGILQSSVSTAWRFWPLLLMVAGLFLLMKKK
;
A
#
# COMPACT_ATOMS: atom_id res chain seq x y z
N MET A 1 12.28 -25.76 -3.18
CA MET A 1 11.91 -26.39 -1.88
C MET A 1 12.68 -25.85 -0.67
N ARG A 2 13.93 -25.37 -0.78
CA ARG A 2 14.72 -24.87 0.37
C ARG A 2 14.24 -23.51 0.93
N ASN A 3 13.76 -22.60 0.07
CA ASN A 3 13.29 -21.26 0.47
C ASN A 3 11.91 -21.22 1.16
N GLN A 4 11.04 -22.20 0.91
CA GLN A 4 9.70 -22.22 1.53
C GLN A 4 9.74 -22.43 3.05
N ARG A 5 10.84 -22.99 3.59
CA ARG A 5 11.02 -23.18 5.04
C ARG A 5 11.51 -21.93 5.75
N LEU A 6 12.06 -20.96 5.03
CA LEU A 6 12.59 -19.72 5.62
C LEU A 6 11.47 -18.78 6.05
N PHE A 7 10.39 -18.69 5.26
CA PHE A 7 9.28 -17.80 5.57
C PHE A 7 8.61 -18.10 6.93
N PRO A 8 8.16 -19.34 7.23
CA PRO A 8 7.61 -19.66 8.55
C PRO A 8 8.60 -19.40 9.69
N GLY A 9 9.90 -19.66 9.47
CA GLY A 9 10.94 -19.37 10.44
C GLY A 9 11.07 -17.88 10.76
N MET A 10 11.04 -17.01 9.74
CA MET A 10 11.07 -15.55 9.92
C MET A 10 9.83 -15.03 10.64
N ILE A 11 8.65 -15.57 10.33
CA ILE A 11 7.41 -15.20 11.03
C ILE A 11 7.47 -15.59 12.51
N LEU A 12 7.85 -16.84 12.81
CA LEU A 12 7.97 -17.31 14.20
C LEU A 12 9.02 -16.51 14.97
N LEU A 13 10.17 -16.21 14.36
CA LEU A 13 11.21 -15.37 14.96
C LEU A 13 10.68 -13.96 15.24
N GLY A 14 10.06 -13.31 14.25
CA GLY A 14 9.57 -11.95 14.37
C GLY A 14 8.44 -11.81 15.39
N PHE A 15 7.46 -12.70 15.36
CA PHE A 15 6.37 -12.73 16.34
C PHE A 15 6.88 -13.09 17.73
N GLY A 16 7.77 -14.08 17.85
CA GLY A 16 8.40 -14.44 19.11
C GLY A 16 9.15 -13.26 19.73
N ALA A 17 9.95 -12.55 18.94
CA ALA A 17 10.65 -11.35 19.38
C ALA A 17 9.67 -10.22 19.79
N TYR A 18 8.61 -10.00 19.01
CA TYR A 18 7.58 -9.02 19.31
C TYR A 18 6.92 -9.29 20.67
N PHE A 19 6.41 -10.51 20.89
CA PHE A 19 5.73 -10.87 22.13
C PHE A 19 6.68 -10.87 23.32
N PHE A 20 7.93 -11.29 23.13
CA PHE A 20 8.96 -11.23 24.16
C PHE A 20 9.25 -9.79 24.58
N LEU A 21 9.45 -8.87 23.62
CA LEU A 21 9.66 -7.45 23.92
C LEU A 21 8.42 -6.83 24.60
N GLN A 22 7.23 -7.18 24.12
CA GLN A 22 5.97 -6.76 24.74
C GLN A 22 5.89 -7.21 26.21
N GLN A 23 6.29 -8.45 26.52
CA GLN A 23 6.32 -8.97 27.89
C GLN A 23 7.34 -8.25 28.79
N LEU A 24 8.50 -7.86 28.23
CA LEU A 24 9.48 -7.02 28.94
C LEU A 24 8.96 -5.60 29.20
N ASN A 25 7.85 -5.21 28.56
CA ASN A 25 7.15 -3.95 28.77
C ASN A 25 8.04 -2.69 28.62
N ILE A 26 9.04 -2.76 27.73
CA ILE A 26 10.00 -1.68 27.52
C ILE A 26 9.26 -0.39 27.10
N SER A 27 9.32 0.66 27.92
CA SER A 27 8.55 1.89 27.74
C SER A 27 8.79 2.59 26.40
N LEU A 28 10.02 2.56 25.90
CA LEU A 28 10.40 3.17 24.61
C LEU A 28 9.67 2.53 23.41
N LEU A 29 9.31 1.26 23.52
CA LEU A 29 8.70 0.47 22.44
C LEU A 29 7.17 0.38 22.55
N GLN A 30 6.55 0.99 23.57
CA GLN A 30 5.09 0.99 23.76
C GLN A 30 4.30 1.37 22.50
N PRO A 31 4.69 2.43 21.74
CA PRO A 31 4.09 2.74 20.44
C PRO A 31 4.00 1.59 19.45
N LEU A 32 4.95 0.66 19.51
CA LEU A 32 5.12 -0.44 18.57
C LEU A 32 4.41 -1.72 19.03
N TYR A 33 3.88 -1.79 20.26
CA TYR A 33 3.11 -2.95 20.73
C TYR A 33 1.66 -2.91 20.23
N SER A 34 1.51 -2.92 18.90
CA SER A 34 0.22 -2.84 18.22
C SER A 34 0.18 -3.79 17.01
N TRP A 35 -1.04 -4.15 16.58
CA TRP A 35 -1.26 -5.05 15.45
C TRP A 35 -0.61 -4.59 14.12
N PRO A 36 -0.43 -3.28 13.81
CA PRO A 36 0.32 -2.85 12.64
C PRO A 36 1.78 -3.31 12.64
N THR A 37 2.41 -3.49 13.79
CA THR A 37 3.76 -4.06 13.88
C THR A 37 3.80 -5.50 13.42
N LEU A 38 2.75 -6.27 13.69
CA LEU A 38 2.62 -7.64 13.17
C LEU A 38 2.51 -7.62 11.63
N LEU A 39 1.79 -6.66 11.05
CA LEU A 39 1.78 -6.49 9.59
C LEU A 39 3.16 -6.16 9.04
N ILE A 40 3.91 -5.27 9.72
CA ILE A 40 5.30 -4.96 9.33
C ILE A 40 6.16 -6.21 9.35
N ILE A 41 6.09 -7.03 10.40
CA ILE A 41 6.86 -8.27 10.52
C ILE A 41 6.54 -9.22 9.36
N VAL A 42 5.26 -9.46 9.07
CA VAL A 42 4.85 -10.33 7.97
C VAL A 42 5.29 -9.75 6.62
N GLY A 43 5.12 -8.44 6.42
CA GLY A 43 5.55 -7.74 5.21
C GLY A 43 7.06 -7.82 4.98
N ILE A 44 7.87 -7.60 6.02
CA ILE A 44 9.33 -7.74 5.97
C ILE A 44 9.72 -9.18 5.63
N ALA A 45 9.06 -10.19 6.21
CA ALA A 45 9.32 -11.59 5.87
C ALA A 45 9.06 -11.87 4.39
N PHE A 46 7.97 -11.33 3.83
CA PHE A 46 7.69 -11.41 2.38
C PHE A 46 8.72 -10.63 1.54
N LEU A 47 9.20 -9.47 1.98
CA LEU A 47 10.23 -8.71 1.26
C LEU A 47 11.58 -9.43 1.28
N ILE A 48 11.97 -10.03 2.40
CA ILE A 48 13.17 -10.88 2.50
C ILE A 48 13.03 -12.09 1.57
N GLN A 49 11.86 -12.74 1.55
CA GLN A 49 11.58 -13.82 0.61
C GLN A 49 11.66 -13.33 -0.86
N GLY A 50 11.07 -12.17 -1.14
CA GLY A 50 11.02 -11.58 -2.47
C GLY A 50 12.40 -11.27 -3.03
N TYR A 51 13.20 -10.51 -2.29
CA TYR A 51 14.52 -10.08 -2.75
C TYR A 51 15.63 -11.10 -2.48
N GLY A 52 15.67 -11.69 -1.28
CA GLY A 52 16.74 -12.61 -0.86
C GLY A 52 16.58 -14.00 -1.46
N ALA A 53 15.34 -14.50 -1.53
CA ALA A 53 15.02 -15.82 -2.06
C ALA A 53 14.67 -15.80 -3.57
N LYS A 54 14.72 -14.62 -4.20
CA LYS A 54 14.35 -14.35 -5.61
C LYS A 54 12.93 -14.79 -5.97
N ASP A 55 12.05 -14.86 -4.98
CA ASP A 55 10.64 -15.16 -5.17
C ASP A 55 9.88 -13.83 -5.38
N TYR A 56 10.14 -13.17 -6.51
CA TYR A 56 9.73 -11.78 -6.71
C TYR A 56 8.21 -11.53 -6.66
N GLU A 57 7.39 -12.57 -6.74
CA GLU A 57 5.94 -12.47 -6.49
C GLU A 57 5.63 -12.06 -5.05
N ALA A 58 6.49 -12.42 -4.08
CA ALA A 58 6.38 -12.03 -2.68
C ALA A 58 6.61 -10.52 -2.44
N ILE A 59 7.18 -9.78 -3.39
CA ILE A 59 7.38 -8.32 -3.26
C ILE A 59 6.04 -7.61 -3.10
N LEU A 60 5.01 -8.02 -3.85
CA LEU A 60 3.70 -7.37 -3.81
C LEU A 60 3.05 -7.43 -2.42
N PRO A 61 2.80 -8.61 -1.81
CA PRO A 61 2.26 -8.68 -0.46
C PRO A 61 3.23 -8.08 0.58
N GLY A 62 4.55 -8.18 0.37
CA GLY A 62 5.54 -7.59 1.26
C GLY A 62 5.42 -6.07 1.37
N VAL A 63 5.40 -5.37 0.24
CA VAL A 63 5.26 -3.90 0.22
C VAL A 63 3.89 -3.47 0.77
N ILE A 64 2.81 -4.18 0.44
CA ILE A 64 1.47 -3.83 0.93
C ILE A 64 1.39 -3.95 2.45
N LEU A 65 1.81 -5.08 3.03
CA LEU A 65 1.71 -5.32 4.47
C LEU A 65 2.65 -4.40 5.27
N THR A 66 3.89 -4.22 4.82
CA THR A 66 4.82 -3.28 5.44
C THR A 66 4.31 -1.85 5.32
N GLY A 67 3.87 -1.44 4.13
CA GLY A 67 3.37 -0.09 3.89
C GLY A 67 2.14 0.23 4.73
N PHE A 68 1.16 -0.67 4.80
CA PHE A 68 -0.03 -0.49 5.64
C PHE A 68 0.33 -0.47 7.12
N GLY A 69 1.20 -1.38 7.57
CA GLY A 69 1.67 -1.37 8.96
C GLY A 69 2.38 -0.06 9.33
N VAL A 70 3.22 0.48 8.44
CA VAL A 70 3.86 1.79 8.62
C VAL A 70 2.84 2.92 8.61
N HIS A 71 1.90 2.92 7.65
CA HIS A 71 0.82 3.91 7.57
C HIS A 71 0.07 4.02 8.90
N PHE A 72 -0.38 2.91 9.48
CA PHE A 72 -1.12 2.93 10.74
C PHE A 72 -0.28 3.40 11.94
N HIS A 73 1.05 3.25 11.88
CA HIS A 73 1.93 3.78 12.92
C HIS A 73 2.11 5.30 12.85
N ILE A 74 2.09 5.87 11.65
CA ILE A 74 2.44 7.28 11.42
C ILE A 74 1.24 8.20 11.18
N VAL A 75 0.09 7.66 10.76
CA VAL A 75 -1.07 8.46 10.33
C VAL A 75 -1.59 9.41 11.40
N ASN A 76 -1.57 8.99 12.67
CA ASN A 76 -1.99 9.83 13.80
C ASN A 76 -0.81 10.56 14.49
N ARG A 77 0.37 10.58 13.86
CA ARG A 77 1.60 11.15 14.44
C ARG A 77 2.26 12.20 13.57
N LEU A 78 2.03 12.14 12.26
CA LEU A 78 2.59 13.07 11.28
C LEU A 78 1.45 13.83 10.61
N GLU A 79 1.32 15.12 10.90
CA GLU A 79 0.27 15.97 10.32
C GLU A 79 0.31 16.02 8.78
N ILE A 80 1.49 15.84 8.19
CA ILE A 80 1.69 15.85 6.73
C ILE A 80 1.23 14.52 6.09
N TRP A 81 1.07 13.46 6.89
CA TRP A 81 0.72 12.15 6.35
C TRP A 81 -0.78 12.01 6.08
N PRO A 82 -1.20 11.58 4.87
CA PRO A 82 -2.61 11.52 4.49
C PRO A 82 -3.38 10.40 5.22
N ASP A 83 -4.45 10.76 5.93
CA ASP A 83 -5.40 9.83 6.57
C ASP A 83 -6.67 9.60 5.72
N HIS A 84 -6.47 9.08 4.51
CA HIS A 84 -7.59 8.70 3.65
C HIS A 84 -7.16 7.64 2.62
N ILE A 85 -8.14 7.12 1.87
CA ILE A 85 -8.01 5.97 0.95
C ILE A 85 -6.89 6.13 -0.10
N GLY A 86 -6.53 7.35 -0.48
CA GLY A 86 -5.47 7.63 -1.45
C GLY A 86 -4.10 7.11 -1.01
N SER A 87 -3.83 7.10 0.29
CA SER A 87 -2.58 6.56 0.88
C SER A 87 -2.46 5.04 0.67
N PHE A 88 -3.55 4.29 0.87
CA PHE A 88 -3.59 2.85 0.66
C PHE A 88 -3.40 2.50 -0.82
N ILE A 89 -4.05 3.26 -1.71
CA ILE A 89 -3.93 3.07 -3.16
C ILE A 89 -2.49 3.39 -3.61
N LEU A 90 -1.84 4.41 -3.04
CA LEU A 90 -0.43 4.71 -3.30
C LEU A 90 0.47 3.54 -2.91
N ILE A 91 0.27 2.95 -1.74
CA ILE A 91 1.05 1.79 -1.28
C ILE A 91 0.87 0.60 -2.22
N ILE A 92 -0.36 0.33 -2.68
CA ILE A 92 -0.64 -0.72 -3.68
C ILE A 92 0.05 -0.40 -5.01
N ALA A 93 0.01 0.84 -5.48
CA ALA A 93 0.69 1.27 -6.69
C ALA A 93 2.21 1.03 -6.60
N LEU A 94 2.83 1.42 -5.49
CA LEU A 94 4.25 1.16 -5.21
C LEU A 94 4.56 -0.33 -5.18
N ALA A 95 3.68 -1.16 -4.61
CA ALA A 95 3.86 -2.62 -4.59
C ALA A 95 3.92 -3.21 -6.01
N PHE A 96 3.02 -2.78 -6.90
CA PHE A 96 3.05 -3.21 -8.30
C PHE A 96 4.29 -2.70 -9.05
N LEU A 97 4.68 -1.44 -8.84
CA LEU A 97 5.86 -0.85 -9.49
C LEU A 97 7.16 -1.53 -9.03
N LEU A 98 7.34 -1.74 -7.73
CA LEU A 98 8.52 -2.41 -7.18
C LEU A 98 8.62 -3.87 -7.65
N ARG A 99 7.48 -4.58 -7.71
CA ARG A 99 7.43 -5.93 -8.31
C ARG A 99 7.80 -5.88 -9.81
N TYR A 100 7.25 -4.92 -10.55
CA TYR A 100 7.53 -4.75 -11.98
C TYR A 100 9.03 -4.60 -12.27
N LEU A 101 9.77 -3.85 -11.43
CA LEU A 101 11.23 -3.70 -11.58
C LEU A 101 12.00 -5.03 -11.53
N LYS A 102 11.41 -6.09 -10.98
CA LYS A 102 12.02 -7.42 -10.90
C LYS A 102 11.40 -8.46 -11.83
N THR A 103 10.11 -8.35 -12.14
CA THR A 103 9.39 -9.35 -12.93
C THR A 103 9.04 -8.90 -14.34
N GLY A 104 9.08 -7.61 -14.63
CA GLY A 104 8.56 -7.03 -15.88
C GLY A 104 7.04 -7.08 -16.00
N ALA A 105 6.32 -7.58 -14.98
CA ALA A 105 4.87 -7.74 -14.99
C ALA A 105 4.16 -6.77 -14.04
N GLY A 106 2.96 -6.33 -14.42
CA GLY A 106 2.10 -5.49 -13.57
C GLY A 106 2.26 -3.98 -13.74
N LEU A 107 2.97 -3.52 -14.78
CA LEU A 107 3.19 -2.09 -15.04
C LEU A 107 1.89 -1.30 -15.21
N PHE A 108 0.95 -1.85 -15.98
CA PHE A 108 -0.34 -1.23 -16.23
C PHE A 108 -1.11 -1.01 -14.92
N GLN A 109 -1.17 -2.02 -14.05
CA GLN A 109 -1.80 -1.94 -12.74
C GLN A 109 -1.08 -0.92 -11.85
N GLY A 110 0.25 -0.92 -11.83
CA GLY A 110 1.05 0.05 -11.07
C GLY A 110 0.75 1.49 -11.47
N PHE A 111 0.74 1.81 -12.76
CA PHE A 111 0.40 3.14 -13.24
C PHE A 111 -1.08 3.49 -13.02
N LEU A 112 -2.00 2.56 -13.25
CA LEU A 112 -3.43 2.78 -13.01
C LEU A 112 -3.68 3.18 -11.55
N PHE A 113 -3.13 2.43 -10.60
CA PHE A 113 -3.26 2.75 -9.18
C PHE A 113 -2.48 4.01 -8.80
N LEU A 114 -1.32 4.28 -9.41
CA LEU A 114 -0.57 5.51 -9.14
C LEU A 114 -1.37 6.75 -9.54
N ILE A 115 -1.96 6.75 -10.75
CA ILE A 115 -2.82 7.84 -11.22
C ILE A 115 -4.00 8.02 -10.26
N LEU A 116 -4.67 6.92 -9.89
CA LEU A 116 -5.79 6.97 -8.96
C LEU A 116 -5.38 7.51 -7.58
N ALA A 117 -4.24 7.09 -7.05
CA ALA A 117 -3.70 7.59 -5.78
C ALA A 117 -3.43 9.09 -5.83
N VAL A 118 -2.79 9.58 -6.90
CA VAL A 118 -2.51 11.01 -7.09
C VAL A 118 -3.82 11.81 -7.18
N LEU A 119 -4.80 11.35 -7.96
CA LEU A 119 -6.11 12.01 -8.05
C LEU A 119 -6.81 12.11 -6.69
N LEU A 120 -6.69 11.08 -5.85
CA LEU A 120 -7.32 11.06 -4.53
C LEU A 120 -6.54 11.84 -3.47
N LEU A 121 -5.21 11.82 -3.51
CA LEU A 121 -4.32 12.56 -2.60
C LEU A 121 -4.37 14.06 -2.82
N PHE A 122 -4.55 14.49 -4.07
CA PHE A 122 -4.49 15.89 -4.44
C PHE A 122 -5.80 16.41 -5.03
N TYR A 123 -6.94 15.77 -4.70
CA TYR A 123 -8.24 16.08 -5.29
C TYR A 123 -8.60 17.57 -5.21
N ASP A 124 -8.53 18.16 -4.01
CA ASP A 124 -8.88 19.57 -3.80
C ASP A 124 -7.87 20.51 -4.47
N THR A 125 -6.58 20.16 -4.46
CA THR A 125 -5.53 20.93 -5.15
C THR A 125 -5.75 20.95 -6.66
N ILE A 126 -6.06 19.80 -7.25
CA ILE A 126 -6.36 19.65 -8.68
C ILE A 126 -7.59 20.47 -9.03
N LEU A 127 -8.64 20.40 -8.22
CA LEU A 127 -9.85 21.20 -8.40
C LEU A 127 -9.59 22.71 -8.32
N GLY A 128 -8.73 23.14 -7.41
CA GLY A 128 -8.30 24.52 -7.28
C GLY A 128 -7.55 25.02 -8.51
N TRP A 129 -6.60 24.23 -9.04
CA TRP A 129 -5.86 24.57 -10.26
C TRP A 129 -6.75 24.66 -11.49
N LEU A 130 -7.80 23.84 -11.56
CA LEU A 130 -8.76 23.85 -12.66
C LEU A 130 -9.83 24.95 -12.53
N GLY A 131 -9.85 25.72 -11.43
CA GLY A 131 -10.84 26.76 -11.19
C GLY A 131 -12.27 26.24 -10.95
N ILE A 132 -12.42 24.94 -10.71
CA ILE A 132 -13.74 24.27 -10.65
C ILE A 132 -14.44 24.51 -9.30
N LEU A 133 -13.67 24.76 -8.23
CA LEU A 133 -14.18 24.90 -6.85
C LEU A 133 -15.30 25.96 -6.68
N GLN A 134 -15.31 27.01 -7.50
CA GLN A 134 -16.25 28.14 -7.40
C GLN A 134 -17.33 28.13 -8.49
N SER A 135 -17.36 27.11 -9.34
CA SER A 135 -18.21 27.07 -10.54
C SER A 135 -19.32 26.03 -10.42
N SER A 136 -20.39 26.20 -11.21
CA SER A 136 -21.48 25.20 -11.37
C SER A 136 -20.99 23.85 -11.92
N VAL A 137 -19.73 23.76 -12.36
CA VAL A 137 -19.03 22.54 -12.81
C VAL A 137 -18.68 21.61 -11.64
N SER A 138 -18.68 22.12 -10.39
CA SER A 138 -18.45 21.32 -9.18
C SER A 138 -19.41 20.12 -9.04
N THR A 139 -20.66 20.26 -9.47
CA THR A 139 -21.66 19.19 -9.46
C THR A 139 -21.31 18.06 -10.42
N ALA A 140 -20.81 18.39 -11.63
CA ALA A 140 -20.42 17.38 -12.62
C ALA A 140 -19.17 16.61 -12.17
N TRP A 141 -18.22 17.30 -11.55
CA TRP A 141 -16.97 16.68 -11.08
C TRP A 141 -17.18 15.66 -9.95
N ARG A 142 -18.24 15.82 -9.14
CA ARG A 142 -18.63 14.83 -8.10
C ARG A 142 -18.91 13.43 -8.66
N PHE A 143 -19.19 13.30 -9.96
CA PHE A 143 -19.47 12.04 -10.64
C PHE A 143 -18.25 11.39 -11.32
N TRP A 144 -17.03 11.87 -11.05
CA TRP A 144 -15.80 11.22 -11.55
C TRP A 144 -15.69 9.71 -11.26
N PRO A 145 -16.27 9.12 -10.17
CA PRO A 145 -16.27 7.67 -10.00
C PRO A 145 -17.07 6.93 -11.08
N LEU A 146 -18.09 7.57 -11.69
CA LEU A 146 -18.82 6.99 -12.83
C LEU A 146 -17.89 6.80 -14.03
N LEU A 147 -16.99 7.76 -14.29
CA LEU A 147 -16.01 7.66 -15.39
C LEU A 147 -15.09 6.46 -15.20
N LEU A 148 -14.63 6.21 -13.97
CA LEU A 148 -13.84 5.02 -13.65
C LEU A 148 -14.63 3.73 -13.87
N MET A 149 -15.90 3.69 -13.46
CA MET A 149 -16.75 2.52 -13.70
C MET A 149 -16.95 2.23 -15.18
N VAL A 150 -17.26 3.26 -15.98
CA VAL A 150 -17.44 3.13 -17.43
C VAL A 150 -16.13 2.70 -18.11
N ALA A 151 -15.00 3.31 -17.74
CA ALA A 151 -13.69 2.91 -18.25
C ALA A 151 -13.37 1.44 -17.89
N GLY A 152 -13.68 1.03 -16.66
CA GLY A 152 -13.53 -0.36 -16.20
C GLY A 152 -14.38 -1.33 -17.03
N LEU A 153 -15.67 -1.02 -17.24
CA LEU A 153 -16.57 -1.82 -18.07
C LEU A 153 -16.05 -1.95 -19.50
N PHE A 154 -15.61 -0.83 -20.11
CA PHE A 154 -15.04 -0.84 -21.46
C PHE A 154 -13.80 -1.74 -21.57
N LEU A 155 -12.88 -1.67 -20.59
CA LEU A 155 -11.69 -2.52 -20.55
C LEU A 155 -12.03 -4.01 -20.38
N LEU A 156 -13.09 -4.34 -19.62
CA LEU A 156 -13.56 -5.72 -19.47
C LEU A 156 -14.16 -6.26 -20.78
N MET A 157 -14.92 -5.43 -21.50
CA MET A 157 -15.56 -5.83 -22.76
C MET A 157 -14.55 -6.02 -23.90
N LYS A 158 -13.46 -5.24 -23.95
CA LYS A 158 -12.40 -5.37 -24.96
C LYS A 158 -11.52 -6.62 -24.83
N LYS A 159 -11.65 -7.39 -23.75
CA LYS A 159 -10.93 -8.66 -23.54
C LYS A 159 -11.71 -9.90 -24.00
N LYS A 160 -12.89 -9.71 -24.59
CA LYS A 160 -13.54 -10.70 -25.47
C LYS A 160 -13.31 -10.30 -26.91
#